data_AF-A0AAU3IGL1-F1
#
_entry.id   AF-A0AAU3IGL1-F1
#
_cell.length_a   1.000
_cell.length_b   1.000
_cell.length_c   1.000
_cell.angle_alpha   90.00
_cell.angle_beta   90.00
_cell.angle_gamma   90.00
#
_symmetry.space_group_name_H-M   'P 1'
#
loop_
_entity.id
_entity.type
_entity.pdbx_description
1 polymer ?
#
loop_
_entity_poly.entity_id
_entity_poly.type
_entity_poly.pdbx_seq_one_letter_code
_entity_poly.pdbx_strand_id
1 'polypeptide(L)'
;MTAIDPGRPGRLDQAHRLSETGDLDAAAAIFAELAADEEAPDRAEAAAGLSAVVEDMAERLLAEGEPERAADVLLEALSVPAVADRARLRVLLGIAHLEMACAQFAGAVEEGRGPDAETGALAIELLARTLPLRGRDADAETVWRYGLGHPDRALAEQVRLRLGRDVRPAMESVEA
;
A
#
# COMPACT_ATOMS: atom_id res chain seq x y z
N MET A 1 -5.38 -48.28 -18.68
CA MET A 1 -4.17 -47.59 -19.14
C MET A 1 -4.48 -46.11 -19.14
N THR A 2 -4.37 -45.50 -17.97
CA THR A 2 -4.64 -44.07 -17.74
C THR A 2 -3.50 -43.28 -18.37
N ALA A 3 -3.84 -42.41 -19.32
CA ALA A 3 -2.90 -41.47 -19.91
C ALA A 3 -2.40 -40.53 -18.80
N ILE A 4 -1.11 -40.60 -18.51
CA ILE A 4 -0.40 -39.54 -17.80
C ILE A 4 -0.38 -38.36 -18.77
N ASP A 5 -1.13 -37.31 -18.46
CA ASP A 5 -1.06 -36.04 -19.17
C ASP A 5 0.35 -35.44 -18.96
N PRO A 6 1.16 -35.24 -20.01
CA PRO A 6 2.50 -34.67 -19.90
C PRO A 6 2.52 -33.15 -19.65
N GLY A 7 1.38 -32.50 -19.37
CA GLY A 7 1.23 -31.04 -19.38
C GLY A 7 1.59 -30.23 -18.12
N ARG A 8 1.95 -30.80 -16.95
CA ARG A 8 2.07 -30.02 -15.69
C ARG A 8 3.42 -29.88 -14.96
N PRO A 9 4.50 -30.64 -15.22
CA PRO A 9 5.73 -30.53 -14.40
C PRO A 9 6.68 -29.37 -14.77
N GLY A 10 6.42 -28.58 -15.82
CA GLY A 10 7.34 -27.51 -16.26
C GLY A 10 6.94 -26.08 -15.92
N ARG A 11 5.69 -25.85 -15.50
CA ARG A 11 5.16 -24.48 -15.33
C ARG A 11 5.66 -23.82 -14.05
N LEU A 12 5.77 -24.56 -12.96
CA LEU A 12 6.34 -24.06 -11.72
C LEU A 12 7.82 -23.68 -11.91
N ASP A 13 8.60 -24.59 -12.51
CA ASP A 13 10.00 -24.32 -12.88
C ASP A 13 10.13 -23.12 -13.82
N GLN A 14 9.19 -22.95 -14.76
CA GLN A 14 9.15 -21.78 -15.63
C GLN A 14 8.90 -20.50 -14.84
N ALA A 15 7.95 -20.50 -13.90
CA ALA A 15 7.65 -19.34 -13.05
C ALA A 15 8.87 -18.94 -12.20
N HIS A 16 9.55 -19.92 -11.59
CA HIS A 16 10.80 -19.68 -10.85
C HIS A 16 11.88 -19.04 -11.73
N ARG A 17 12.11 -19.59 -12.94
CA ARG A 17 13.10 -19.00 -13.87
C ARG A 17 12.73 -17.57 -14.29
N LEU A 18 11.45 -17.28 -14.52
CA LEU A 18 10.99 -15.93 -14.86
C LEU A 18 11.23 -14.96 -13.69
N SER A 19 10.94 -15.39 -12.47
CA SER A 19 11.23 -14.61 -11.26
C SER A 19 12.73 -14.32 -11.11
N GLU A 20 13.59 -15.33 -11.27
CA GLU A 20 15.04 -15.19 -11.20
C GLU A 20 15.62 -14.27 -12.29
N THR A 21 15.00 -14.26 -13.46
CA THR A 21 15.42 -13.40 -14.60
C THR A 21 14.78 -12.01 -14.58
N GLY A 22 13.88 -11.76 -13.64
CA GLY A 22 13.25 -10.45 -13.41
C GLY A 22 11.96 -10.21 -14.19
N ASP A 23 11.44 -11.19 -14.92
CA ASP A 23 10.11 -11.12 -15.55
C ASP A 23 9.02 -11.47 -14.52
N LEU A 24 8.86 -10.55 -13.56
CA LEU A 24 8.00 -10.75 -12.40
C LEU A 24 6.52 -10.83 -12.77
N ASP A 25 6.08 -10.06 -13.77
CA ASP A 25 4.69 -10.10 -14.25
C ASP A 25 4.34 -11.49 -14.80
N ALA A 26 5.19 -12.05 -15.67
CA ALA A 26 4.96 -13.37 -16.22
C ALA A 26 5.07 -14.48 -15.15
N ALA A 27 5.99 -14.34 -14.20
CA ALA A 27 6.11 -15.26 -13.08
C ALA A 27 4.84 -15.25 -12.20
N ALA A 28 4.35 -14.07 -11.82
CA ALA A 28 3.15 -13.88 -11.01
C ALA A 28 1.93 -14.52 -11.68
N ALA A 29 1.74 -14.31 -12.98
CA ALA A 29 0.63 -14.90 -13.73
C ALA A 29 0.63 -16.44 -13.67
N ILE A 30 1.79 -17.08 -13.84
CA ILE A 30 1.89 -18.54 -13.77
C ILE A 30 1.66 -19.04 -12.34
N PHE A 31 2.27 -18.39 -11.34
CA PHE A 31 2.05 -18.76 -9.94
C PHE A 31 0.59 -18.60 -9.52
N ALA A 32 -0.09 -17.52 -9.93
CA ALA A 32 -1.50 -17.30 -9.65
C ALA A 32 -2.40 -18.37 -10.25
N GLU A 33 -2.17 -18.75 -11.51
CA GLU A 33 -2.93 -19.83 -12.16
C GLU A 33 -2.78 -21.16 -11.41
N LEU A 34 -1.54 -21.54 -11.08
CA LEU A 34 -1.26 -22.78 -10.35
C LEU A 34 -1.80 -22.76 -8.91
N ALA A 35 -1.75 -21.62 -8.23
CA ALA A 35 -2.27 -21.46 -6.88
C ALA A 35 -3.82 -21.44 -6.83
N ALA A 36 -4.47 -21.00 -7.90
CA ALA A 36 -5.93 -20.98 -8.02
C ALA A 36 -6.51 -22.38 -8.31
N ASP A 37 -5.76 -23.27 -8.94
CA ASP A 37 -6.17 -24.65 -9.19
C ASP A 37 -6.09 -25.49 -7.91
N GLU A 38 -7.24 -25.83 -7.33
CA GLU A 38 -7.36 -26.64 -6.11
C GLU A 38 -6.80 -28.07 -6.27
N GLU A 39 -6.76 -28.58 -7.49
CA GLU A 39 -6.28 -29.93 -7.80
C GLU A 39 -4.78 -29.93 -8.18
N ALA A 40 -4.14 -28.76 -8.30
CA ALA A 40 -2.73 -28.69 -8.66
C ALA A 40 -1.85 -29.27 -7.54
N PRO A 41 -0.94 -30.23 -7.86
CA PRO A 41 -0.04 -30.81 -6.86
C PRO A 41 0.89 -29.76 -6.25
N ASP A 42 1.27 -28.77 -7.06
CA ASP A 42 2.23 -27.73 -6.69
C ASP A 42 1.56 -26.46 -6.15
N ARG A 43 0.24 -26.50 -5.86
CA ARG A 43 -0.57 -25.34 -5.46
C ARG A 43 0.02 -24.54 -4.30
N ALA A 44 0.51 -25.25 -3.27
CA ALA A 44 1.07 -24.61 -2.07
C ALA A 44 2.39 -23.89 -2.38
N GLU A 45 3.24 -24.49 -3.21
CA GLU A 45 4.49 -23.88 -3.64
C GLU A 45 4.22 -22.68 -4.55
N ALA A 46 3.27 -22.82 -5.48
CA ALA A 46 2.85 -21.72 -6.35
C ALA A 46 2.26 -20.55 -5.54
N ALA A 47 1.48 -20.83 -4.49
CA ALA A 47 0.96 -19.80 -3.61
C ALA A 47 2.06 -19.03 -2.85
N ALA A 48 3.14 -19.70 -2.45
CA ALA A 48 4.30 -19.06 -1.85
C ALA A 48 5.12 -18.25 -2.87
N GLY A 49 5.31 -18.80 -4.07
CA GLY A 49 5.96 -18.11 -5.18
C GLY A 49 5.21 -16.83 -5.59
N LEU A 50 3.88 -16.88 -5.67
CA LEU A 50 3.05 -15.72 -5.93
C LEU A 50 3.27 -14.62 -4.89
N SER A 51 3.23 -14.97 -3.60
CA SER A 51 3.43 -13.99 -2.52
C SER A 51 4.80 -13.33 -2.58
N ALA A 52 5.87 -14.10 -2.81
CA ALA A 52 7.22 -13.57 -2.90
C ALA A 52 7.41 -12.63 -4.10
N VAL A 53 6.89 -13.01 -5.27
CA VAL A 53 6.99 -12.17 -6.48
C VAL A 53 6.19 -10.88 -6.33
N VAL A 54 4.94 -10.96 -5.86
CA VAL A 54 4.06 -9.80 -5.71
C VAL A 54 4.58 -8.84 -4.65
N GLU A 55 5.19 -9.37 -3.59
CA GLU A 55 5.90 -8.57 -2.59
C GLU A 55 7.04 -7.75 -3.21
N ASP A 56 7.95 -8.38 -3.97
CA ASP A 56 9.06 -7.70 -4.63
C ASP A 56 8.55 -6.65 -5.64
N MET A 57 7.52 -7.00 -6.42
CA MET A 57 6.86 -6.04 -7.32
C MET A 57 6.30 -4.84 -6.57
N ALA A 58 5.54 -5.06 -5.50
CA ALA A 58 4.92 -4.00 -4.73
C ALA A 58 5.96 -3.11 -4.05
N GLU A 59 7.02 -3.68 -3.46
CA GLU A 59 8.09 -2.91 -2.82
C GLU A 59 8.84 -2.03 -3.85
N ARG A 60 9.11 -2.53 -5.06
CA ARG A 60 9.71 -1.76 -6.16
C ARG A 60 8.80 -0.63 -6.64
N LEU A 61 7.54 -0.94 -6.93
CA LEU A 61 6.55 0.05 -7.38
C LEU A 61 6.38 1.17 -6.34
N LEU A 62 6.34 0.82 -5.05
CA LEU A 62 6.30 1.82 -3.97
C LEU A 62 7.57 2.67 -3.91
N ALA A 63 8.76 2.07 -4.09
CA ALA A 63 10.02 2.81 -4.13
C ALA A 63 10.11 3.76 -5.35
N GLU A 64 9.47 3.39 -6.46
CA GLU A 64 9.36 4.18 -7.69
C GLU A 64 8.26 5.26 -7.61
N GLY A 65 7.45 5.27 -6.54
CA GLY A 65 6.37 6.23 -6.35
C GLY A 65 5.12 5.90 -7.15
N GLU A 66 4.86 4.61 -7.40
CA GLU A 66 3.70 4.11 -8.14
C GLU A 66 2.73 3.30 -7.24
N PRO A 67 2.14 3.92 -6.21
CA PRO A 67 1.32 3.20 -5.23
C PRO A 67 0.02 2.63 -5.81
N GLU A 68 -0.57 3.23 -6.84
CA GLU A 68 -1.75 2.69 -7.51
C GLU A 68 -1.44 1.34 -8.16
N ARG A 69 -0.34 1.26 -8.92
CA ARG A 69 0.12 0.01 -9.54
C ARG A 69 0.48 -1.03 -8.49
N ALA A 70 1.13 -0.62 -7.39
CA ALA A 70 1.40 -1.51 -6.27
C ALA A 70 0.10 -2.09 -5.66
N ALA A 71 -0.92 -1.25 -5.47
CA ALA A 71 -2.21 -1.69 -4.96
C ALA A 71 -2.92 -2.68 -5.90
N ASP A 72 -2.87 -2.44 -7.22
CA ASP A 72 -3.48 -3.31 -8.22
C ASP A 72 -2.88 -4.73 -8.17
N VAL A 73 -1.55 -4.86 -8.18
CA VAL A 73 -0.89 -6.18 -8.14
C VAL A 73 -1.15 -6.92 -6.83
N LEU A 74 -1.22 -6.19 -5.71
CA LEU A 74 -1.53 -6.75 -4.39
C LEU A 74 -2.98 -7.23 -4.31
N LEU A 75 -3.93 -6.48 -4.86
CA LEU A 75 -5.35 -6.85 -4.89
C LEU A 75 -5.57 -8.09 -5.76
N GLU A 76 -4.91 -8.17 -6.92
CA GLU A 76 -4.96 -9.34 -7.79
C GLU A 76 -4.45 -10.59 -7.06
N ALA A 77 -3.28 -10.52 -6.41
CA ALA A 77 -2.74 -11.64 -5.65
C ALA A 77 -3.64 -12.03 -4.47
N LEU A 78 -4.17 -11.05 -3.73
CA LEU A 78 -5.07 -11.29 -2.58
C LEU A 78 -6.41 -11.92 -3.01
N SER A 79 -6.80 -11.79 -4.28
CA SER A 79 -7.98 -12.44 -4.84
C SER A 79 -7.80 -13.96 -5.00
N VAL A 80 -6.56 -14.44 -5.10
CA VAL A 80 -6.23 -15.88 -5.11
C VAL A 80 -6.44 -16.45 -3.70
N PRO A 81 -7.39 -17.37 -3.48
CA PRO A 81 -7.71 -17.85 -2.12
C PRO A 81 -6.52 -18.52 -1.42
N ALA A 82 -5.67 -19.19 -2.19
CA ALA A 82 -4.53 -19.96 -1.70
C ALA A 82 -3.30 -19.12 -1.34
N VAL A 83 -3.22 -17.86 -1.79
CA VAL A 83 -1.99 -17.05 -1.69
C VAL A 83 -1.42 -17.07 -0.27
N ALA A 84 -0.11 -17.29 -0.16
CA ALA A 84 0.57 -17.35 1.13
C ALA A 84 0.71 -15.93 1.73
N ASP A 85 1.09 -15.84 3.00
CA ASP A 85 1.47 -14.58 3.66
C ASP A 85 0.50 -13.39 3.48
N ARG A 86 -0.80 -13.69 3.40
CA ARG A 86 -1.88 -12.70 3.19
C ARG A 86 -1.81 -11.49 4.10
N ALA A 87 -1.36 -11.68 5.34
CA ALA A 87 -1.19 -10.59 6.30
C ALA A 87 -0.14 -9.57 5.83
N ARG A 88 1.00 -10.05 5.31
CA ARG A 88 2.07 -9.19 4.78
C ARG A 88 1.62 -8.44 3.53
N LEU A 89 0.97 -9.13 2.59
CA LEU A 89 0.43 -8.49 1.39
C LEU A 89 -0.61 -7.40 1.73
N ARG A 90 -1.45 -7.63 2.74
CA ARG A 90 -2.39 -6.60 3.23
C ARG A 90 -1.70 -5.41 3.89
N VAL A 91 -0.57 -5.61 4.56
CA VAL A 91 0.23 -4.49 5.11
C VAL A 91 0.80 -3.65 3.97
N LEU A 92 1.36 -4.27 2.93
CA LEU A 92 1.84 -3.55 1.74
C LEU A 92 0.71 -2.80 1.04
N LEU A 93 -0.49 -3.39 0.95
CA LEU A 93 -1.65 -2.72 0.36
C LEU A 93 -2.06 -1.50 1.19
N GLY A 94 -2.03 -1.63 2.52
CA GLY A 94 -2.22 -0.50 3.42
C GLY A 94 -1.21 0.61 3.18
N ILE A 95 0.07 0.26 3.01
CA ILE A 95 1.13 1.23 2.69
C ILE A 95 0.86 1.94 1.36
N ALA A 96 0.48 1.22 0.30
CA ALA A 96 0.10 1.82 -0.97
C ALA A 96 -1.06 2.82 -0.83
N HIS A 97 -2.09 2.48 -0.06
CA HIS A 97 -3.18 3.40 0.25
C HIS A 97 -2.76 4.63 1.05
N LEU A 98 -1.78 4.50 1.97
CA LEU A 98 -1.24 5.66 2.68
C LEU A 98 -0.51 6.61 1.72
N GLU A 99 0.26 6.10 0.76
CA GLU A 99 0.93 6.93 -0.24
C GLU A 99 -0.10 7.66 -1.14
N MET A 100 -1.13 6.95 -1.63
CA MET A 100 -2.22 7.57 -2.38
C MET A 100 -2.94 8.65 -1.56
N ALA A 101 -3.23 8.38 -0.28
CA ALA A 101 -3.86 9.35 0.60
C ALA A 101 -2.99 10.60 0.78
N CYS A 102 -1.68 10.43 1.00
CA CYS A 102 -0.73 11.54 1.06
C CYS A 102 -0.75 12.38 -0.22
N ALA A 103 -0.77 11.75 -1.40
CA ALA A 103 -0.84 12.47 -2.67
C ALA A 103 -2.13 13.30 -2.81
N GLN A 104 -3.28 12.74 -2.43
CA GLN A 104 -4.56 13.46 -2.45
C GLN A 104 -4.59 14.63 -1.46
N PHE A 105 -4.09 14.44 -0.24
CA PHE A 105 -4.02 15.52 0.74
C PHE A 105 -3.05 16.62 0.29
N ALA A 106 -1.90 16.26 -0.30
CA ALA A 106 -0.97 17.24 -0.86
C ALA A 106 -1.63 18.06 -1.99
N GLY A 107 -2.34 17.39 -2.92
CA GLY A 107 -3.12 18.07 -3.96
C GLY A 107 -4.13 19.06 -3.36
N ALA A 108 -4.89 18.66 -2.34
CA ALA A 108 -5.83 19.55 -1.65
C ALA A 108 -5.15 20.76 -0.97
N VAL A 109 -3.93 20.59 -0.45
CA VAL A 109 -3.14 21.69 0.11
C VAL A 109 -2.68 22.67 -0.98
N GLU A 110 -2.30 22.16 -2.15
CA GLU A 110 -1.87 22.96 -3.29
C GLU A 110 -3.03 23.72 -3.96
N GLU A 111 -4.19 23.08 -4.06
CA GLU A 111 -5.45 23.68 -4.54
C GLU A 111 -6.01 24.73 -3.58
N GLY A 112 -5.66 24.64 -2.29
CA GLY A 112 -6.18 25.40 -1.14
C GLY A 112 -6.00 26.92 -1.14
N ARG A 113 -5.79 27.55 -2.30
CA ARG A 113 -5.99 29.00 -2.49
C ARG A 113 -7.47 29.39 -2.57
N GLY A 114 -8.39 28.45 -2.36
CA GLY A 114 -9.83 28.65 -2.26
C GLY A 114 -10.29 29.17 -0.89
N PRO A 115 -11.55 29.59 -0.74
CA PRO A 115 -12.05 30.29 0.46
C PRO A 115 -12.27 29.40 1.70
N ASP A 116 -12.12 28.08 1.60
CA ASP A 116 -12.42 27.15 2.71
C ASP A 116 -11.18 26.81 3.54
N ALA A 117 -10.91 27.68 4.53
CA ALA A 117 -9.83 27.49 5.50
C ALA A 117 -9.97 26.19 6.33
N GLU A 118 -11.19 25.67 6.52
CA GLU A 118 -11.40 24.47 7.34
C GLU A 118 -10.94 23.21 6.60
N THR A 119 -11.35 23.06 5.33
CA THR A 119 -10.89 21.95 4.48
C THR A 119 -9.38 22.01 4.26
N GLY A 120 -8.83 23.20 3.99
CA GLY A 120 -7.38 23.36 3.83
C GLY A 120 -6.59 22.96 5.09
N ALA A 121 -7.05 23.39 6.27
CA ALA A 121 -6.42 23.00 7.53
C ALA A 121 -6.57 21.50 7.85
N LEU A 122 -7.68 20.87 7.46
CA LEU A 122 -7.86 19.42 7.58
C LEU A 122 -6.89 18.65 6.66
N ALA A 123 -6.70 19.10 5.41
CA ALA A 123 -5.75 18.48 4.49
C ALA A 123 -4.31 18.54 5.03
N ILE A 124 -3.91 19.70 5.59
CA ILE A 124 -2.61 19.88 6.26
C ILE A 124 -2.47 18.92 7.44
N GLU A 125 -3.50 18.81 8.29
CA GLU A 125 -3.51 17.92 9.45
C GLU A 125 -3.38 16.45 9.04
N LEU A 126 -4.18 15.99 8.08
CA LEU A 126 -4.16 14.61 7.62
C LEU A 126 -2.83 14.26 6.95
N LEU A 127 -2.31 15.12 6.09
CA LEU A 127 -1.02 14.92 5.44
C LEU A 127 0.11 14.83 6.47
N ALA A 128 0.20 15.82 7.37
CA ALA A 128 1.28 15.88 8.35
C ALA A 128 1.22 14.76 9.41
N ARG A 129 0.06 14.13 9.62
CA ARG A 129 -0.05 12.95 10.50
C ARG A 129 0.12 11.63 9.79
N THR A 130 -0.08 11.58 8.47
CA THR A 130 0.12 10.36 7.69
C THR A 130 1.58 10.16 7.32
N LEU A 131 2.30 11.24 6.99
CA LEU A 131 3.72 11.21 6.60
C LEU A 131 4.65 10.47 7.59
N PRO A 132 4.54 10.63 8.93
CA PRO A 132 5.37 9.90 9.88
C PRO A 132 5.15 8.38 9.86
N LEU A 133 3.97 7.91 9.47
CA LEU A 133 3.69 6.46 9.31
C LEU A 133 4.53 5.85 8.18
N ARG A 134 5.12 6.69 7.32
CA ARG A 134 6.02 6.33 6.22
C ARG A 134 7.48 6.72 6.50
N GLY A 135 7.80 7.11 7.74
CA GLY A 135 9.14 7.58 8.12
C GLY A 135 9.51 8.95 7.53
N ARG A 136 8.51 9.75 7.13
CA ARG A 136 8.68 11.07 6.50
C ARG A 136 8.46 12.20 7.50
N ASP A 137 9.09 12.12 8.67
CA ASP A 137 8.93 13.07 9.77
C ASP A 137 9.31 14.52 9.39
N ALA A 138 10.38 14.69 8.60
CA ALA A 138 10.82 16.01 8.15
C ALA A 138 9.82 16.68 7.19
N ASP A 139 9.15 15.89 6.34
CA ASP A 139 8.10 16.39 5.46
C ASP A 139 6.88 16.79 6.28
N ALA A 140 6.51 16.00 7.28
CA ALA A 140 5.42 16.31 8.19
C ALA A 140 5.65 17.65 8.91
N GLU A 141 6.86 17.89 9.42
CA GLU A 141 7.23 19.16 10.04
C GLU A 141 7.11 20.33 9.06
N THR A 142 7.49 20.11 7.81
CA THR A 142 7.40 21.11 6.74
C THR A 142 5.94 21.47 6.43
N VAL A 143 5.04 20.48 6.36
CA VAL A 143 3.61 20.69 6.15
C VAL A 143 3.00 21.47 7.32
N TRP A 144 3.36 21.13 8.57
CA TRP A 144 2.92 21.90 9.73
C TRP A 144 3.39 23.35 9.69
N ARG A 145 4.67 23.57 9.39
CA ARG A 145 5.26 24.91 9.30
C ARG A 145 4.60 25.74 8.21
N TYR A 146 4.30 25.14 7.07
CA TYR A 146 3.55 25.75 5.98
C TYR A 146 2.18 26.26 6.47
N GLY A 147 1.38 25.40 7.11
CA GLY A 147 0.06 25.77 7.60
C GLY A 147 0.08 26.85 8.68
N LEU A 148 1.03 26.78 9.63
CA LEU A 148 1.16 27.75 10.72
C LEU A 148 1.62 29.14 10.24
N GLY A 149 2.41 29.16 9.16
CA GLY A 149 2.95 30.37 8.54
C GLY A 149 2.13 30.90 7.36
N HIS A 150 0.97 30.32 7.07
CA HIS A 150 0.17 30.66 5.90
C HIS A 150 -0.34 32.12 5.96
N PRO A 151 -0.36 32.87 4.84
CA PRO A 151 -0.80 34.27 4.81
C PRO A 151 -2.29 34.44 5.14
N ASP A 152 -3.11 33.43 4.83
CA ASP A 152 -4.50 33.38 5.31
C ASP A 152 -4.52 33.08 6.82
N ARG A 153 -4.96 34.07 7.59
CA ARG A 153 -5.04 33.99 9.05
C ARG A 153 -6.06 32.97 9.52
N ALA A 154 -7.17 32.80 8.81
CA ALA A 154 -8.21 31.86 9.21
C ALA A 154 -7.70 30.43 9.10
N LEU A 155 -7.02 30.10 7.99
CA LEU A 155 -6.36 28.80 7.83
C LEU A 155 -5.30 28.57 8.91
N ALA A 156 -4.41 29.54 9.14
CA ALA A 156 -3.35 29.39 10.14
C ALA A 156 -3.91 29.19 11.56
N GLU A 157 -5.03 29.82 11.91
CA GLU A 157 -5.73 29.60 13.18
C GLU A 157 -6.31 28.20 13.29
N GLN A 158 -6.96 27.70 12.23
CA GLN A 158 -7.46 26.32 12.19
C GLN A 158 -6.33 25.29 12.33
N VAL A 159 -5.19 25.51 11.68
CA VAL A 159 -4.01 24.63 11.82
C VAL A 159 -3.49 24.62 13.26
N ARG A 160 -3.43 25.77 13.94
CA ARG A 160 -3.03 25.82 15.37
C ARG A 160 -3.96 25.00 16.26
N LEU A 161 -5.28 25.12 16.05
CA LEU A 161 -6.26 24.34 16.80
C LEU A 161 -6.08 22.83 16.60
N ARG A 162 -5.82 22.41 15.36
CA ARG A 162 -5.64 21.01 14.99
C ARG A 162 -4.32 20.41 15.50
N LEU A 163 -3.23 21.18 15.48
CA LEU A 163 -1.94 20.75 16.02
C LEU A 163 -2.02 20.38 17.50
N GLY A 164 -2.82 21.11 18.28
CA GLY A 164 -3.03 20.86 19.72
C GLY A 164 -3.93 19.67 20.05
N ARG A 165 -4.54 19.00 19.06
CA ARG A 165 -5.39 17.82 19.29
C ARG A 165 -4.50 16.59 19.56
N ASP A 166 -4.70 15.96 20.72
CA ASP A 166 -4.20 14.61 20.96
C ASP A 166 -5.08 13.64 20.16
N VAL A 167 -4.46 12.79 19.33
CA VAL A 167 -5.16 11.78 18.52
C VAL A 167 -5.19 10.43 19.23
N ARG A 168 -4.66 10.34 20.47
CA ARG A 168 -4.79 9.13 21.27
C ARG A 168 -6.26 8.87 21.59
N PRO A 169 -6.76 7.64 21.37
CA PRO A 169 -8.10 7.29 21.83
C PRO A 169 -8.13 7.43 23.35
N ALA A 170 -9.19 8.04 23.87
CA ALA A 170 -9.50 8.01 25.29
C ALA A 170 -9.79 6.55 25.66
N MET A 171 -8.75 5.79 25.99
CA MET A 171 -8.91 4.49 26.63
C MET A 171 -9.36 4.79 28.05
N GLU A 172 -10.69 4.82 28.27
CA GLU A 172 -11.23 4.75 29.61
C GLU A 172 -10.68 3.48 30.25
N SER A 173 -9.90 3.65 31.31
CA SER A 173 -9.37 2.56 32.12
C SER A 173 -10.53 1.72 32.62
N VAL A 174 -10.77 0.58 31.98
CA VAL A 174 -11.64 -0.45 32.56
C VAL A 174 -10.83 -1.06 33.70
N GLU A 175 -11.07 -0.57 34.92
CA GLU A 175 -10.61 -1.25 36.13
C GLU A 175 -11.21 -2.65 36.14
N ALA A 176 -10.33 -3.65 36.35
CA ALA A 176 -10.65 -5.08 36.38
C ALA A 176 -11.32 -5.50 37.69
#